data_AF-A0A8T3ZSR0-F1
#
_entry.id   AF-A0A8T3ZSR0-F1
#
_cell.length_a   1.000
_cell.length_b   1.000
_cell.length_c   1.000
_cell.angle_alpha   90.00
_cell.angle_beta   90.00
_cell.angle_gamma   90.00
#
_symmetry.space_group_name_H-M   'P 1'
#
loop_
_entity.id
_entity.type
_entity.pdbx_description
1 polymer ?
#
loop_
_entity_poly.entity_id
_entity_poly.type
_entity_poly.pdbx_seq_one_letter_code
_entity_poly.pdbx_strand_id
1 'polypeptide(L)'
;MLKFQNKVVLVTGSGTGIGQTVAKLFAESGASIIILGRRKEPLEETKKILDEIISKVGSNAKVWLFPGVDVSDETGVSQMYEELKKTNVTVDIVINNAGVSGPVTCFSNAPLEEFKSAVAIHLTGTFWTSSQALKVMKPGGKIITISTFFTEERPFEQRPYRFRSPYTAAQGAKNRLVEAMSWELTEKGIVSIATNPGPVHSDRIYKTVYPKAAAEFLRVSGFEDLSPSEVDSANKEIVGLLGENEQTVKDGIKKAAQTVAKAKNGDVEKISQTLTKQLSKIQEIAEKVQKNTSFMIADRQFLSQTQVAQTVLTLADDDIAKTLNGKVIPGDRVFYPVKPHIASDTPMVHQPDFTSQVFVFTIDATDKSDADRVLFLGQHVEKNGGKAVCFISENTPKEYQDQISSKFHSHVVNLKKPEEMQRWLNAAKNMGKVSTIIHITGSVPQNLKITESSRKDWDDLVDKFINTPATVLQSTLELFIPGGSKDPRLYKNGFGTAVIIGPDLPTGPKVSGADRARVEVFRGALRPFTTTINQEFSDVLKSKIRSFLVLPGSIEGKESSNEKIAQALNYFVTDAARNSSEVTFCVDETRE
;
A
#
# COMPACT_ATOMS: atom_id res chain seq x y z
N MET A 1 31.98 -6.46 -26.89
CA MET A 1 30.62 -7.04 -26.81
C MET A 1 29.78 -6.09 -25.97
N LEU A 2 28.54 -5.76 -26.37
CA LEU A 2 27.68 -4.88 -25.57
C LEU A 2 27.34 -5.57 -24.23
N LYS A 3 27.15 -4.79 -23.16
CA LYS A 3 27.08 -5.30 -21.78
C LYS A 3 26.01 -6.37 -21.56
N PHE A 4 24.84 -6.21 -22.17
CA PHE A 4 23.71 -7.13 -22.06
C PHE A 4 23.42 -7.85 -23.39
N GLN A 5 24.44 -7.99 -24.25
CA GLN A 5 24.34 -8.75 -25.49
C GLN A 5 23.84 -10.18 -25.19
N ASN A 6 22.88 -10.64 -25.99
CA ASN A 6 22.25 -11.96 -25.87
C ASN A 6 21.44 -12.19 -24.59
N LYS A 7 21.13 -11.13 -23.82
CA LYS A 7 20.18 -11.19 -22.71
C LYS A 7 18.78 -10.81 -23.17
N VAL A 8 17.76 -11.40 -22.56
CA VAL A 8 16.34 -11.05 -22.75
C VAL A 8 15.81 -10.37 -21.49
N VAL A 9 15.32 -9.14 -21.64
CA VAL A 9 14.84 -8.30 -20.55
C VAL A 9 13.34 -8.03 -20.72
N LEU A 10 12.54 -8.43 -19.74
CA LEU A 10 11.12 -8.12 -19.67
C LEU A 10 10.89 -6.88 -18.80
N VAL A 11 10.13 -5.90 -19.31
CA VAL A 11 9.83 -4.67 -18.58
C VAL A 11 8.33 -4.44 -18.52
N THR A 12 7.74 -4.50 -17.32
CA THR A 12 6.31 -4.22 -17.14
C THR A 12 6.01 -2.72 -17.18
N GLY A 13 4.89 -2.33 -17.80
CA GLY A 13 4.49 -0.92 -17.87
C GLY A 13 5.48 -0.07 -18.69
N SER A 14 5.98 -0.62 -19.79
CA SER A 14 7.09 -0.06 -20.57
C SER A 14 6.69 0.88 -21.69
N GLY A 15 5.40 1.16 -21.89
CA GLY A 15 4.95 2.06 -22.96
C GLY A 15 5.27 3.54 -22.74
N THR A 16 5.59 3.97 -21.52
CA THR A 16 5.91 5.37 -21.18
C THR A 16 6.80 5.46 -19.93
N GLY A 17 7.44 6.60 -19.71
CA GLY A 17 8.08 6.93 -18.43
C GLY A 17 9.29 6.03 -18.11
N ILE A 18 9.47 5.73 -16.82
CA ILE A 18 10.61 4.93 -16.32
C ILE A 18 10.74 3.59 -17.05
N GLY A 19 9.64 2.86 -17.26
CA GLY A 19 9.67 1.57 -17.94
C GLY A 19 10.17 1.67 -19.39
N GLN A 20 9.74 2.70 -20.12
CA GLN A 20 10.25 2.96 -21.47
C GLN A 20 11.73 3.31 -21.44
N THR A 21 12.15 4.16 -20.50
CA THR A 21 13.57 4.54 -20.37
C THR A 21 14.45 3.33 -20.02
N VAL A 22 14.00 2.46 -19.11
CA VAL A 22 14.69 1.20 -18.78
C VAL A 22 14.83 0.32 -20.02
N ALA A 23 13.74 0.10 -20.77
CA ALA A 23 13.76 -0.68 -22.00
C ALA A 23 14.77 -0.14 -23.02
N LYS A 24 14.81 1.19 -23.21
CA LYS A 24 15.77 1.86 -24.10
C LYS A 24 17.21 1.60 -23.69
N LEU A 25 17.57 1.79 -22.41
CA LEU A 25 18.95 1.62 -21.95
C LEU A 25 19.44 0.16 -22.06
N PHE A 26 18.56 -0.82 -21.84
CA PHE A 26 18.90 -2.22 -22.08
C PHE A 26 19.09 -2.53 -23.57
N ALA A 27 18.26 -1.98 -24.45
CA ALA A 27 18.42 -2.12 -25.90
C ALA A 27 19.72 -1.45 -26.40
N GLU A 28 20.05 -0.26 -25.91
CA GLU A 28 21.34 0.41 -26.15
C GLU A 28 22.53 -0.45 -25.69
N SER A 29 22.31 -1.31 -24.70
CA SER A 29 23.29 -2.26 -24.17
C SER A 29 23.23 -3.65 -24.82
N GLY A 30 22.51 -3.81 -25.94
CA GLY A 30 22.47 -5.02 -26.76
C GLY A 30 21.49 -6.11 -26.32
N ALA A 31 20.62 -5.83 -25.35
CA ALA A 31 19.62 -6.79 -24.90
C ALA A 31 18.42 -6.85 -25.83
N SER A 32 17.82 -8.03 -25.96
CA SER A 32 16.48 -8.18 -26.51
C SER A 32 15.44 -7.82 -25.45
N ILE A 33 14.35 -7.18 -25.86
CA ILE A 33 13.38 -6.56 -24.94
C ILE A 33 11.99 -7.15 -25.12
N ILE A 34 11.35 -7.52 -24.01
CA ILE A 34 9.92 -7.83 -23.97
C ILE A 34 9.22 -6.63 -23.32
N ILE A 35 8.36 -5.95 -24.08
CA ILE A 35 7.56 -4.82 -23.59
C ILE A 35 6.09 -5.22 -23.43
N LEU A 36 5.48 -4.81 -22.31
CA LEU A 36 4.08 -5.09 -22.03
C LEU A 36 3.38 -3.96 -21.27
N GLY A 37 2.06 -3.94 -21.42
CA GLY A 37 1.17 -3.03 -20.70
C GLY A 37 -0.20 -2.90 -21.38
N ARG A 38 -1.10 -2.17 -20.72
CA ARG A 38 -2.52 -2.08 -21.11
C ARG A 38 -2.78 -1.33 -22.43
N ARG A 39 -2.04 -0.26 -22.67
CA ARG A 39 -2.29 0.65 -23.81
C ARG A 39 -1.43 0.26 -25.00
N LYS A 40 -2.06 0.01 -26.14
CA LYS A 40 -1.41 -0.47 -27.36
C LYS A 40 -0.55 0.63 -28.00
N GLU A 41 -1.09 1.83 -28.18
CA GLU A 41 -0.44 2.89 -28.96
C GLU A 41 0.91 3.32 -28.35
N PRO A 42 1.05 3.58 -27.04
CA PRO A 42 2.35 3.93 -26.46
C PRO A 42 3.39 2.80 -26.53
N LEU A 43 2.94 1.54 -26.53
CA LEU A 43 3.84 0.39 -26.65
C LEU A 43 4.33 0.21 -28.09
N GLU A 44 3.47 0.42 -29.09
CA GLU A 44 3.89 0.41 -30.50
C GLU A 44 4.91 1.51 -30.78
N GLU A 45 4.72 2.70 -30.22
CA GLU A 45 5.69 3.79 -30.32
C GLU A 45 7.02 3.43 -29.64
N THR A 46 6.93 2.83 -28.44
CA THR A 46 8.12 2.32 -27.74
C THR A 46 8.83 1.27 -28.59
N LYS A 47 8.11 0.35 -29.23
CA LYS A 47 8.72 -0.67 -30.09
C LYS A 47 9.53 -0.04 -31.23
N LYS A 48 8.99 0.96 -31.93
CA LYS A 48 9.71 1.66 -33.01
C LYS A 48 11.02 2.25 -32.52
N ILE A 49 10.97 2.96 -31.38
CA ILE A 49 12.16 3.55 -30.75
C ILE A 49 13.20 2.47 -30.41
N LEU A 50 12.77 1.31 -29.89
CA LEU A 50 13.67 0.21 -29.57
C LEU A 50 14.28 -0.43 -30.82
N ASP A 51 13.49 -0.63 -31.87
CA ASP A 51 13.98 -1.19 -33.15
C ASP A 51 15.03 -0.25 -33.79
N GLU A 52 14.82 1.07 -33.74
CA GLU A 52 15.81 2.08 -34.18
C GLU A 52 17.11 2.03 -33.36
N ILE A 53 17.01 1.94 -32.03
CA ILE A 53 18.16 1.82 -31.13
C ILE A 53 18.96 0.57 -31.46
N ILE A 54 18.28 -0.58 -31.58
CA ILE A 54 18.89 -1.89 -31.88
C ILE A 54 19.67 -1.83 -33.20
N SER A 55 19.07 -1.24 -34.24
CA SER A 55 19.73 -1.02 -35.54
C SER A 55 20.95 -0.11 -35.40
N LYS A 56 20.85 0.97 -34.63
CA LYS A 56 21.95 1.94 -34.45
C LYS A 56 23.15 1.36 -33.73
N VAL A 57 22.92 0.48 -32.74
CA VAL A 57 24.02 -0.18 -32.00
C VAL A 57 24.55 -1.44 -32.70
N GLY A 58 23.99 -1.80 -33.86
CA GLY A 58 24.43 -2.95 -34.66
C GLY A 58 24.23 -4.30 -33.95
N SER A 59 23.22 -4.42 -33.09
CA SER A 59 22.92 -5.66 -32.37
C SER A 59 21.85 -6.48 -33.08
N ASN A 60 21.87 -7.81 -32.90
CA ASN A 60 20.83 -8.72 -33.39
C ASN A 60 19.68 -8.91 -32.38
N ALA A 61 19.50 -7.95 -31.47
CA ALA A 61 18.46 -8.00 -30.46
C ALA A 61 17.06 -7.93 -31.08
N LYS A 62 16.06 -8.44 -30.36
CA LYS A 62 14.65 -8.46 -30.79
C LYS A 62 13.76 -7.72 -29.80
N VAL A 63 12.62 -7.24 -30.29
CA VAL A 63 11.57 -6.64 -29.45
C VAL A 63 10.28 -7.45 -29.58
N TRP A 64 9.82 -8.04 -28.47
CA TRP A 64 8.49 -8.64 -28.35
C TRP A 64 7.52 -7.66 -27.70
N LEU A 65 6.29 -7.61 -28.20
CA LEU A 65 5.27 -6.64 -27.83
C LEU A 65 4.00 -7.34 -27.37
N PHE A 66 3.58 -7.10 -26.12
CA PHE A 66 2.36 -7.65 -25.52
C PHE A 66 1.43 -6.51 -25.03
N PRO A 67 0.59 -5.95 -25.92
CA PRO A 67 -0.39 -4.93 -25.55
C PRO A 67 -1.61 -5.57 -24.88
N GLY A 68 -2.35 -4.79 -24.09
CA GLY A 68 -3.56 -5.25 -23.40
C GLY A 68 -3.29 -6.05 -22.12
N VAL A 69 -2.03 -6.32 -21.77
CA VAL A 69 -1.69 -7.02 -20.53
C VAL A 69 -1.81 -6.06 -19.34
N ASP A 70 -2.79 -6.30 -18.48
CA ASP A 70 -2.84 -5.74 -17.13
C ASP A 70 -2.09 -6.68 -16.17
N VAL A 71 -1.15 -6.13 -15.40
CA VAL A 71 -0.36 -6.93 -14.46
C VAL A 71 -1.20 -7.45 -13.29
N SER A 72 -2.30 -6.77 -12.96
CA SER A 72 -3.23 -7.27 -11.94
C SER A 72 -4.11 -8.42 -12.43
N ASP A 73 -4.20 -8.65 -13.74
CA ASP A 73 -5.01 -9.72 -14.32
C ASP A 73 -4.21 -11.03 -14.37
N GLU A 74 -4.81 -12.11 -13.84
CA GLU A 74 -4.16 -13.42 -13.82
C GLU A 74 -3.95 -13.97 -15.22
N THR A 75 -4.99 -13.86 -16.06
CA THR A 75 -5.07 -14.53 -17.35
C THR A 75 -4.10 -13.91 -18.34
N GLY A 76 -4.07 -12.58 -18.44
CA GLY A 76 -3.21 -11.85 -19.38
C GLY A 76 -1.73 -12.11 -19.13
N VAL A 77 -1.28 -12.06 -17.87
CA VAL A 77 0.12 -12.36 -17.52
C VAL A 77 0.45 -13.83 -17.80
N SER A 78 -0.43 -14.76 -17.41
CA SER A 78 -0.20 -16.19 -17.63
C SER A 78 -0.12 -16.55 -19.11
N GLN A 79 -1.05 -16.03 -19.93
CA GLN A 79 -1.08 -16.28 -21.37
C GLN A 79 0.18 -15.74 -22.07
N MET A 80 0.65 -14.54 -21.69
CA MET A 80 1.91 -13.99 -22.19
C MET A 80 3.08 -14.94 -21.91
N TYR A 81 3.24 -15.42 -20.67
CA TYR A 81 4.34 -16.33 -20.33
C TYR A 81 4.21 -17.70 -20.98
N GLU A 82 3.00 -18.23 -21.17
CA GLU A 82 2.78 -19.45 -21.94
C GLU A 82 3.15 -19.27 -23.43
N GLU A 83 2.91 -18.09 -24.01
CA GLU A 83 3.37 -17.78 -25.38
C GLU A 83 4.90 -17.72 -25.47
N LEU A 84 5.57 -17.07 -24.51
CA LEU A 84 7.03 -17.05 -24.43
C LEU A 84 7.61 -18.46 -24.32
N LYS A 85 7.00 -19.29 -23.48
CA LYS A 85 7.39 -20.70 -23.31
C LYS A 85 7.20 -21.50 -24.60
N LYS A 86 6.04 -21.38 -25.27
CA LYS A 86 5.76 -22.07 -26.55
C LYS A 86 6.73 -21.67 -27.66
N THR A 87 7.20 -20.42 -27.64
CA THR A 87 8.15 -19.89 -28.62
C THR A 87 9.61 -20.06 -28.19
N ASN A 88 9.88 -20.81 -27.11
CA ASN A 88 11.21 -21.06 -26.56
C ASN A 88 11.99 -19.77 -26.22
N VAL A 89 11.29 -18.69 -25.86
CA VAL A 89 11.90 -17.46 -25.37
C VAL A 89 12.15 -17.58 -23.87
N THR A 90 13.42 -17.52 -23.48
CA THR A 90 13.84 -17.44 -22.08
C THR A 90 13.95 -15.99 -21.64
N VAL A 91 13.69 -15.72 -20.37
CA VAL A 91 13.87 -14.37 -19.79
C VAL A 91 15.05 -14.39 -18.83
N ASP A 92 16.02 -13.50 -19.02
CA ASP A 92 17.16 -13.37 -18.13
C ASP A 92 16.87 -12.38 -17.00
N ILE A 93 16.19 -11.27 -17.31
CA ILE A 93 15.96 -10.18 -16.38
C ILE A 93 14.49 -9.75 -16.45
N VAL A 94 13.83 -9.71 -15.29
CA VAL A 94 12.47 -9.16 -15.13
C VAL A 94 12.55 -7.84 -14.39
N ILE A 95 11.97 -6.80 -14.97
CA ILE A 95 11.83 -5.48 -14.35
C ILE A 95 10.35 -5.26 -13.99
N ASN A 96 10.04 -5.37 -12.70
CA ASN A 96 8.72 -5.03 -12.17
C ASN A 96 8.63 -3.50 -11.97
N ASN A 97 8.13 -2.82 -13.00
CA ASN A 97 7.99 -1.35 -13.03
C ASN A 97 6.53 -0.88 -13.07
N ALA A 98 5.60 -1.70 -13.56
CA ALA A 98 4.19 -1.31 -13.71
C ALA A 98 3.60 -0.77 -12.40
N GLY A 99 2.80 0.29 -12.52
CA GLY A 99 2.16 0.92 -11.38
C GLY A 99 1.28 2.10 -11.75
N VAL A 100 0.35 2.43 -10.86
CA VAL A 100 -0.60 3.55 -10.99
C VAL A 100 -0.50 4.50 -9.80
N SER A 101 -1.09 5.70 -9.88
CA SER A 101 -1.18 6.58 -8.69
C SER A 101 -1.97 5.94 -7.55
N GLY A 102 -2.99 5.14 -7.90
CA GLY A 102 -4.06 4.79 -6.98
C GLY A 102 -4.94 5.99 -6.66
N PRO A 103 -5.91 5.85 -5.73
CA PRO A 103 -6.64 6.99 -5.20
C PRO A 103 -5.66 7.95 -4.52
N VAL A 104 -5.90 9.25 -4.69
CA VAL A 104 -5.14 10.34 -4.04
C VAL A 104 -6.13 11.15 -3.22
N THR A 105 -6.53 10.60 -2.07
CA THR A 105 -7.51 11.17 -1.13
C THR A 105 -7.26 10.61 0.27
N CYS A 106 -7.84 11.21 1.32
CA CYS A 106 -7.77 10.64 2.67
C CYS A 106 -8.27 9.19 2.67
N PHE A 107 -7.65 8.34 3.49
CA PHE A 107 -8.03 6.93 3.60
C PHE A 107 -9.52 6.73 3.90
N SER A 108 -10.12 7.59 4.72
CA SER A 108 -11.55 7.55 5.05
C SER A 108 -12.49 7.83 3.85
N ASN A 109 -11.98 8.43 2.78
CA ASN A 109 -12.74 8.75 1.57
C ASN A 109 -12.31 7.90 0.35
N ALA A 110 -11.22 7.16 0.46
CA ALA A 110 -10.75 6.32 -0.64
C ALA A 110 -11.74 5.19 -0.91
N PRO A 111 -12.30 5.05 -2.13
CA PRO A 111 -13.15 3.92 -2.45
C PRO A 111 -12.39 2.60 -2.25
N LEU A 112 -12.98 1.63 -1.53
CA LEU A 112 -12.31 0.36 -1.24
C LEU A 112 -11.91 -0.40 -2.51
N GLU A 113 -12.72 -0.32 -3.57
CA GLU A 113 -12.39 -0.96 -4.85
C GLU A 113 -11.17 -0.30 -5.52
N GLU A 114 -11.00 1.02 -5.39
CA GLU A 114 -9.79 1.70 -5.85
C GLU A 114 -8.57 1.39 -4.96
N PHE A 115 -8.78 1.22 -3.65
CA PHE A 115 -7.75 0.74 -2.73
C PHE A 115 -7.27 -0.66 -3.16
N LYS A 116 -8.19 -1.62 -3.30
CA LYS A 116 -7.91 -3.00 -3.72
C LYS A 116 -7.24 -3.04 -5.09
N SER A 117 -7.72 -2.24 -6.05
CA SER A 117 -7.13 -2.13 -7.38
C SER A 117 -5.68 -1.64 -7.34
N ALA A 118 -5.38 -0.63 -6.52
CA ALA A 118 -4.02 -0.14 -6.34
C ALA A 118 -3.11 -1.22 -5.72
N VAL A 119 -3.58 -1.96 -4.71
CA VAL A 119 -2.84 -3.09 -4.13
C VAL A 119 -2.63 -4.19 -5.19
N ALA A 120 -3.66 -4.55 -5.94
CA ALA A 120 -3.59 -5.59 -6.97
C ALA A 120 -2.59 -5.24 -8.07
N ILE A 121 -2.55 -3.99 -8.55
CA ILE A 121 -1.61 -3.57 -9.59
C ILE A 121 -0.17 -3.55 -9.07
N HIS A 122 0.06 -2.93 -7.90
CA HIS A 122 1.42 -2.77 -7.40
C HIS A 122 1.97 -4.07 -6.84
N LEU A 123 1.25 -4.71 -5.92
CA LEU A 123 1.73 -5.88 -5.19
C LEU A 123 1.44 -7.18 -5.95
N THR A 124 0.16 -7.49 -6.19
CA THR A 124 -0.22 -8.75 -6.86
C THR A 124 0.36 -8.84 -8.27
N GLY A 125 0.39 -7.75 -9.03
CA GLY A 125 0.99 -7.76 -10.36
C GLY A 125 2.50 -7.97 -10.35
N THR A 126 3.21 -7.44 -9.34
CA THR A 126 4.64 -7.71 -9.13
C THR A 126 4.86 -9.18 -8.79
N PHE A 127 4.08 -9.73 -7.84
CA PHE A 127 4.13 -11.12 -7.45
C PHE A 127 3.89 -12.05 -8.65
N TRP A 128 2.76 -11.86 -9.34
CA TRP A 128 2.32 -12.78 -10.38
C TRP A 128 3.23 -12.73 -11.62
N THR A 129 3.69 -11.53 -12.00
CA THR A 129 4.70 -11.39 -13.06
C THR A 129 5.98 -12.17 -12.71
N SER A 130 6.44 -12.06 -11.46
CA SER A 130 7.68 -12.69 -11.00
C SER A 130 7.54 -14.21 -10.87
N SER A 131 6.42 -14.69 -10.34
CA SER A 131 6.11 -16.12 -10.22
C SER A 131 6.01 -16.79 -11.60
N GLN A 132 5.27 -16.18 -12.54
CA GLN A 132 5.13 -16.71 -13.90
C GLN A 132 6.47 -16.67 -14.67
N ALA A 133 7.34 -15.69 -14.41
CA ALA A 133 8.67 -15.64 -15.01
C ALA A 133 9.50 -16.89 -14.72
N LEU A 134 9.34 -17.52 -13.55
CA LEU A 134 10.11 -18.70 -13.17
C LEU A 134 9.92 -19.88 -14.12
N LYS A 135 8.84 -19.90 -14.92
CA LYS A 135 8.59 -20.90 -15.98
C LYS A 135 9.56 -20.79 -17.15
N VAL A 136 10.16 -19.61 -17.37
CA VAL A 136 11.01 -19.28 -18.53
C VAL A 136 12.37 -18.70 -18.15
N MET A 137 12.63 -18.50 -16.84
CA MET A 137 13.93 -18.09 -16.31
C MET A 137 14.85 -19.29 -16.07
N LYS A 138 16.16 -19.05 -16.16
CA LYS A 138 17.23 -20.03 -15.91
C LYS A 138 18.12 -19.55 -14.75
N PRO A 139 18.98 -20.43 -14.19
CA PRO A 139 20.02 -20.00 -13.24
C PRO A 139 20.83 -18.82 -13.78
N GLY A 140 21.11 -17.85 -12.93
CA GLY A 140 21.67 -16.55 -13.31
C GLY A 140 20.62 -15.47 -13.61
N GLY A 141 19.33 -15.81 -13.60
CA GLY A 141 18.25 -14.84 -13.82
C GLY A 141 18.12 -13.81 -12.69
N LYS A 142 17.55 -12.64 -13.00
CA LYS A 142 17.40 -11.52 -12.07
C LYS A 142 15.99 -10.94 -12.10
N ILE A 143 15.45 -10.65 -10.93
CA ILE A 143 14.17 -9.97 -10.77
C ILE A 143 14.46 -8.64 -10.06
N ILE A 144 14.30 -7.53 -10.77
CA ILE A 144 14.52 -6.19 -10.25
C ILE A 144 13.16 -5.50 -10.10
N THR A 145 12.81 -5.13 -8.88
CA THR A 145 11.54 -4.49 -8.55
C THR A 145 11.74 -3.01 -8.28
N ILE A 146 11.04 -2.16 -9.03
CA ILE A 146 11.01 -0.72 -8.76
C ILE A 146 9.87 -0.44 -7.79
N SER A 147 10.21 0.02 -6.59
CA SER A 147 9.27 0.36 -5.53
C SER A 147 9.27 1.87 -5.30
N THR A 148 9.49 2.36 -4.08
CA THR A 148 9.48 3.80 -3.78
C THR A 148 10.15 4.13 -2.45
N PHE A 149 10.80 5.29 -2.44
CA PHE A 149 11.30 5.94 -1.24
C PHE A 149 10.22 6.21 -0.18
N PHE A 150 8.96 6.46 -0.57
CA PHE A 150 7.87 6.82 0.34
C PHE A 150 7.31 5.64 1.16
N THR A 151 8.14 4.64 1.45
CA THR A 151 7.87 3.49 2.30
C THR A 151 9.15 3.10 3.04
N GLU A 152 9.10 2.00 3.80
CA GLU A 152 10.26 1.44 4.47
C GLU A 152 11.30 0.84 3.50
N GLU A 153 12.50 1.41 3.47
CA GLU A 153 13.70 0.69 3.02
C GLU A 153 14.06 -0.42 4.01
N ARG A 154 13.99 -0.10 5.31
CA ARG A 154 14.18 -1.01 6.42
C ARG A 154 12.94 -1.00 7.32
N PRO A 155 12.58 -2.11 7.99
CA PRO A 155 11.34 -2.22 8.77
C PRO A 155 11.10 -1.10 9.78
N PHE A 156 12.17 -0.51 10.36
CA PHE A 156 12.08 0.50 11.42
C PHE A 156 11.99 1.95 10.92
N GLU A 157 12.04 2.19 9.61
CA GLU A 157 12.01 3.53 9.04
C GLU A 157 10.72 3.75 8.25
N GLN A 158 9.83 4.61 8.76
CA GLN A 158 8.54 4.88 8.14
C GLN A 158 8.47 6.31 7.59
N ARG A 159 8.03 6.42 6.34
CA ARG A 159 7.91 7.69 5.60
C ARG A 159 6.46 7.90 5.19
N PRO A 160 5.61 8.43 6.08
CA PRO A 160 4.18 8.52 5.81
C PRO A 160 3.93 9.42 4.58
N TYR A 161 3.03 8.98 3.71
CA TYR A 161 2.74 9.68 2.46
C TYR A 161 1.24 9.93 2.35
N ARG A 162 0.81 11.03 2.98
CA ARG A 162 -0.61 11.43 3.05
C ARG A 162 -1.31 11.32 1.70
N PHE A 163 -2.53 10.84 1.76
CA PHE A 163 -3.45 10.58 0.65
C PHE A 163 -3.07 9.38 -0.22
N ARG A 164 -2.06 8.60 0.19
CA ARG A 164 -1.48 7.51 -0.61
C ARG A 164 -1.42 6.20 0.18
N SER A 165 -2.32 5.99 1.14
CA SER A 165 -2.36 4.79 1.99
C SER A 165 -2.38 3.45 1.24
N PRO A 166 -3.18 3.20 0.17
CA PRO A 166 -3.06 1.94 -0.59
C PRO A 166 -1.72 1.80 -1.31
N TYR A 167 -1.16 2.91 -1.81
CA TYR A 167 0.11 2.91 -2.50
C TYR A 167 1.26 2.58 -1.55
N THR A 168 1.29 3.18 -0.37
CA THR A 168 2.31 2.91 0.65
C THR A 168 2.20 1.51 1.22
N ALA A 169 0.99 1.00 1.43
CA ALA A 169 0.76 -0.39 1.81
C ALA A 169 1.34 -1.37 0.77
N ALA A 170 0.96 -1.21 -0.50
CA ALA A 170 1.41 -2.11 -1.55
C ALA A 170 2.93 -2.04 -1.80
N GLN A 171 3.53 -0.84 -1.71
CA GLN A 171 4.96 -0.67 -1.97
C GLN A 171 5.83 -1.16 -0.81
N GLY A 172 5.36 -1.02 0.44
CA GLY A 172 6.03 -1.62 1.60
C GLY A 172 6.01 -3.15 1.51
N ALA A 173 4.87 -3.73 1.12
CA ALA A 173 4.76 -5.17 0.87
C ALA A 173 5.68 -5.65 -0.26
N LYS A 174 5.81 -4.88 -1.36
CA LYS A 174 6.73 -5.21 -2.46
C LYS A 174 8.19 -5.28 -2.02
N ASN A 175 8.62 -4.38 -1.14
CA ASN A 175 10.00 -4.39 -0.64
C ASN A 175 10.30 -5.69 0.11
N ARG A 176 9.36 -6.12 0.95
CA ARG A 176 9.45 -7.37 1.72
C ARG A 176 9.23 -8.62 0.84
N LEU A 177 8.43 -8.52 -0.22
CA LEU A 177 8.26 -9.59 -1.21
C LEU A 177 9.60 -9.91 -1.90
N VAL A 178 10.41 -8.90 -2.23
CA VAL A 178 11.76 -9.12 -2.78
C VAL A 178 12.63 -9.92 -1.82
N GLU A 179 12.61 -9.58 -0.53
CA GLU A 179 13.36 -10.31 0.50
C GLU A 179 12.87 -11.77 0.60
N ALA A 180 11.56 -12.00 0.64
CA ALA A 180 10.97 -13.35 0.66
C ALA A 180 11.35 -14.17 -0.59
N MET A 181 11.23 -13.58 -1.78
CA MET A 181 11.62 -14.25 -3.02
C MET A 181 13.12 -14.54 -3.06
N SER A 182 13.98 -13.68 -2.53
CA SER A 182 15.41 -13.92 -2.53
C SER A 182 15.80 -15.18 -1.73
N TRP A 183 15.13 -15.43 -0.60
CA TRP A 183 15.28 -16.67 0.16
C TRP A 183 14.82 -17.88 -0.65
N GLU A 184 13.60 -17.84 -1.20
CA GLU A 184 13.00 -18.99 -1.87
C GLU A 184 13.64 -19.32 -3.24
N LEU A 185 14.27 -18.34 -3.89
CA LEU A 185 14.87 -18.49 -5.22
C LEU A 185 16.36 -18.85 -5.20
N THR A 186 16.98 -18.93 -4.00
CA THR A 186 18.41 -19.22 -3.85
C THR A 186 18.81 -20.52 -4.56
N GLU A 187 18.06 -21.60 -4.39
CA GLU A 187 18.34 -22.90 -5.01
C GLU A 187 18.15 -22.90 -6.53
N LYS A 188 17.32 -21.98 -7.06
CA LYS A 188 17.13 -21.79 -8.51
C LYS A 188 18.24 -20.95 -9.13
N GLY A 189 19.15 -20.39 -8.33
CA GLY A 189 20.19 -19.48 -8.78
C GLY A 189 19.64 -18.17 -9.36
N ILE A 190 18.46 -17.71 -8.89
CA ILE A 190 17.81 -16.48 -9.34
C ILE A 190 17.91 -15.44 -8.22
N VAL A 191 18.27 -14.21 -8.61
CA VAL A 191 18.40 -13.07 -7.69
C VAL A 191 17.14 -12.22 -7.68
N SER A 192 16.75 -11.72 -6.51
CA SER A 192 15.67 -10.74 -6.36
C SER A 192 16.19 -9.48 -5.65
N ILE A 193 16.01 -8.31 -6.25
CA ILE A 193 16.49 -7.01 -5.73
C ILE A 193 15.39 -5.96 -5.92
N ALA A 194 15.26 -5.03 -4.97
CA ALA A 194 14.40 -3.86 -5.10
C ALA A 194 15.23 -2.58 -5.19
N THR A 195 14.68 -1.56 -5.84
CA THR A 195 15.18 -0.19 -5.74
C THR A 195 14.06 0.77 -5.37
N ASN A 196 14.36 1.72 -4.50
CA ASN A 196 13.42 2.71 -3.98
C ASN A 196 13.76 4.10 -4.53
N PRO A 197 13.33 4.44 -5.77
CA PRO A 197 13.55 5.78 -6.28
C PRO A 197 12.76 6.81 -5.47
N GLY A 198 13.38 7.97 -5.29
CA GLY A 198 12.76 9.18 -4.78
C GLY A 198 11.78 9.80 -5.78
N PRO A 199 11.44 11.09 -5.63
CA PRO A 199 10.64 11.82 -6.62
C PRO A 199 11.33 11.85 -7.98
N VAL A 200 10.60 11.49 -9.05
CA VAL A 200 11.10 11.42 -10.43
C VAL A 200 10.35 12.42 -11.31
N HIS A 201 11.09 13.19 -12.11
CA HIS A 201 10.53 14.07 -13.14
C HIS A 201 9.66 13.27 -14.11
N SER A 202 8.35 13.52 -14.06
CA SER A 202 7.36 12.85 -14.91
C SER A 202 6.04 13.62 -14.98
N ASP A 203 5.35 13.53 -16.11
CA ASP A 203 3.98 14.04 -16.26
C ASP A 203 3.06 13.56 -15.14
N ARG A 204 3.25 12.31 -14.68
CA ARG A 204 2.48 11.72 -13.58
C ARG A 204 2.58 12.53 -12.29
N ILE A 205 3.77 13.02 -11.92
CA ILE A 205 3.91 13.75 -10.65
C ILE A 205 3.29 15.16 -10.75
N TYR A 206 3.48 15.83 -11.88
CA TYR A 206 3.07 17.22 -12.10
C TYR A 206 1.60 17.37 -12.48
N LYS A 207 1.05 16.46 -13.28
CA LYS A 207 -0.33 16.53 -13.79
C LYS A 207 -1.31 15.68 -12.99
N THR A 208 -0.83 14.77 -12.15
CA THR A 208 -1.72 13.85 -11.41
C THR A 208 -1.50 13.89 -9.91
N VAL A 209 -0.30 13.59 -9.41
CA VAL A 209 -0.11 13.36 -7.96
C VAL A 209 -0.22 14.66 -7.16
N TYR A 210 0.56 15.69 -7.49
CA TYR A 210 0.51 16.95 -6.73
C TYR A 210 -0.80 17.71 -6.89
N PRO A 211 -1.39 17.83 -8.11
CA PRO A 211 -2.71 18.42 -8.26
C PRO A 211 -3.80 17.72 -7.47
N LYS A 212 -3.87 16.39 -7.50
CA LYS A 212 -4.91 15.66 -6.75
C LYS A 212 -4.71 15.79 -5.24
N ALA A 213 -3.46 15.76 -4.75
CA ALA A 213 -3.18 16.00 -3.34
C ALA A 213 -3.56 17.43 -2.91
N ALA A 214 -3.29 18.43 -3.75
CA ALA A 214 -3.71 19.82 -3.53
C ALA A 214 -5.24 19.96 -3.51
N ALA A 215 -5.92 19.32 -4.46
CA ALA A 215 -7.37 19.27 -4.54
C ALA A 215 -8.00 18.59 -3.32
N GLU A 216 -7.39 17.53 -2.79
CA GLU A 216 -7.83 16.86 -1.57
C GLU A 216 -7.72 17.77 -0.34
N PHE A 217 -6.65 18.57 -0.22
CA PHE A 217 -6.57 19.55 0.88
C PHE A 217 -7.74 20.53 0.87
N LEU A 218 -8.15 21.01 -0.31
CA LEU A 218 -9.32 21.88 -0.44
C LEU A 218 -10.62 21.12 -0.16
N ARG A 219 -10.73 19.84 -0.57
CA ARG A 219 -11.90 19.02 -0.26
C ARG A 219 -12.08 18.88 1.26
N VAL A 220 -11.00 18.62 1.99
CA VAL A 220 -11.05 18.46 3.45
C VAL A 220 -11.61 19.69 4.15
N SER A 221 -11.24 20.90 3.71
CA SER A 221 -11.71 22.15 4.32
C SER A 221 -13.03 22.68 3.74
N GLY A 222 -13.42 22.25 2.54
CA GLY A 222 -14.25 23.06 1.65
C GLY A 222 -13.47 24.22 1.02
N PHE A 223 -14.11 25.00 0.16
CA PHE A 223 -13.49 26.14 -0.51
C PHE A 223 -14.49 27.27 -0.75
N GLU A 224 -14.21 28.46 -0.20
CA GLU A 224 -15.15 29.59 -0.18
C GLU A 224 -16.55 29.16 0.29
N ASP A 225 -17.56 29.26 -0.59
CA ASP A 225 -18.95 28.89 -0.31
C ASP A 225 -19.30 27.44 -0.70
N LEU A 226 -18.30 26.61 -1.03
CA LEU A 226 -18.45 25.20 -1.38
C LEU A 226 -18.14 24.30 -0.18
N SER A 227 -19.07 23.40 0.11
CA SER A 227 -18.89 22.28 1.02
C SER A 227 -17.87 21.27 0.49
N PRO A 228 -17.30 20.39 1.35
CA PRO A 228 -16.43 19.30 0.93
C PRO A 228 -16.99 18.44 -0.22
N SER A 229 -18.29 18.12 -0.18
CA SER A 229 -18.95 17.31 -1.21
C SER A 229 -19.06 18.01 -2.56
N GLU A 230 -19.27 19.33 -2.56
CA GLU A 230 -19.32 20.14 -3.78
C GLU A 230 -17.92 20.36 -4.36
N VAL A 231 -16.92 20.56 -3.49
CA VAL A 231 -15.51 20.60 -3.90
C VAL A 231 -15.08 19.27 -4.52
N ASP A 232 -15.48 18.13 -3.94
CA ASP A 232 -15.22 16.80 -4.51
C ASP A 232 -15.85 16.64 -5.91
N SER A 233 -17.13 17.03 -6.05
CA SER A 233 -17.84 17.00 -7.33
C SER A 233 -17.14 17.87 -8.37
N ALA A 234 -16.74 19.09 -8.00
CA ALA A 234 -16.03 20.00 -8.90
C ALA A 234 -14.64 19.47 -9.30
N ASN A 235 -13.89 18.93 -8.34
CA ASN A 235 -12.52 18.42 -8.56
C ASN A 235 -12.45 17.32 -9.63
N LYS A 236 -13.51 16.49 -9.75
CA LYS A 236 -13.61 15.45 -10.79
C LYS A 236 -13.58 16.03 -12.21
N GLU A 237 -14.01 17.29 -12.38
CA GLU A 237 -14.06 17.96 -13.67
C GLU A 237 -12.91 18.96 -13.86
N ILE A 238 -12.52 19.71 -12.81
CA ILE A 238 -11.61 20.84 -12.98
C ILE A 238 -10.12 20.50 -12.82
N VAL A 239 -9.75 19.47 -12.05
CA VAL A 239 -8.32 19.16 -11.78
C VAL A 239 -7.58 18.80 -13.05
N GLY A 240 -8.24 18.11 -13.98
CA GLY A 240 -7.68 17.74 -15.28
C GLY A 240 -7.45 18.91 -16.23
N LEU A 241 -7.97 20.11 -15.91
CA LEU A 241 -7.81 21.31 -16.73
C LEU A 241 -6.48 22.05 -16.46
N LEU A 242 -5.72 21.64 -15.44
CA LEU A 242 -4.42 22.26 -15.15
C LEU A 242 -3.44 22.05 -16.30
N GLY A 243 -2.92 23.15 -16.84
CA GLY A 243 -1.99 23.15 -17.97
C GLY A 243 -2.67 23.10 -19.34
N GLU A 244 -4.00 23.08 -19.40
CA GLU A 244 -4.75 23.24 -20.65
C GLU A 244 -4.84 24.70 -21.11
N ASN A 245 -5.25 24.92 -22.36
CA ASN A 245 -5.43 26.27 -22.90
C ASN A 245 -6.63 26.99 -22.26
N GLU A 246 -6.63 28.33 -22.32
CA GLU A 246 -7.61 29.18 -21.65
C GLU A 246 -9.08 28.87 -22.02
N GLN A 247 -9.34 28.54 -23.29
CA GLN A 247 -10.69 28.24 -23.75
C GLN A 247 -11.19 26.91 -23.17
N THR A 248 -10.36 25.85 -23.21
CA THR A 248 -10.67 24.56 -22.61
C THR A 248 -10.90 24.66 -21.11
N VAL A 249 -10.09 25.47 -20.41
CA VAL A 249 -10.27 25.74 -18.98
C VAL A 249 -11.61 26.43 -18.71
N LYS A 250 -11.95 27.49 -19.44
CA LYS A 250 -13.23 28.21 -19.29
C LYS A 250 -14.44 27.30 -19.52
N ASP A 251 -14.42 26.50 -20.59
CA ASP A 251 -15.52 25.61 -20.93
C ASP A 251 -15.68 24.49 -19.90
N GLY A 252 -14.57 23.90 -19.45
CA GLY A 252 -14.56 22.87 -18.41
C GLY A 252 -15.07 23.40 -17.06
N ILE A 253 -14.65 24.61 -16.65
CA ILE A 253 -15.13 25.26 -15.43
C ILE A 253 -16.63 25.53 -15.51
N LYS A 254 -17.11 26.07 -16.64
CA LYS A 254 -18.54 26.36 -16.82
C LYS A 254 -19.38 25.08 -16.71
N LYS A 255 -18.91 23.98 -17.30
CA LYS A 255 -19.56 22.67 -17.19
C LYS A 255 -19.61 22.18 -15.74
N ALA A 256 -18.47 22.21 -15.04
CA ALA A 256 -18.41 21.83 -13.63
C ALA A 256 -19.33 22.69 -12.75
N ALA A 257 -19.39 23.99 -13.02
CA ALA A 257 -20.24 24.93 -12.31
C ALA A 257 -21.72 24.62 -12.53
N GLN A 258 -22.14 24.21 -13.73
CA GLN A 258 -23.51 23.75 -14.00
C GLN A 258 -23.86 22.50 -13.18
N THR A 259 -22.95 21.53 -13.08
CA THR A 259 -23.14 20.32 -12.26
C THR A 259 -23.37 20.69 -10.80
N VAL A 260 -22.51 21.54 -10.23
CA VAL A 260 -22.59 21.97 -8.83
C VAL A 260 -23.82 22.86 -8.58
N ALA A 261 -24.11 23.81 -9.48
CA ALA A 261 -25.27 24.69 -9.40
C ALA A 261 -26.58 23.91 -9.36
N LYS A 262 -26.70 22.87 -10.19
CA LYS A 262 -27.88 21.98 -10.21
C LYS A 262 -28.08 21.25 -8.88
N ALA A 263 -27.00 20.84 -8.22
CA ALA A 263 -27.06 20.14 -6.94
C ALA A 263 -27.45 21.06 -5.77
N LYS A 264 -26.96 22.31 -5.76
CA LYS A 264 -27.15 23.25 -4.64
C LYS A 264 -28.18 24.38 -4.91
N ASN A 265 -28.86 24.35 -6.04
CA ASN A 265 -29.71 25.43 -6.56
C ASN A 265 -28.98 26.80 -6.54
N GLY A 266 -27.77 26.81 -7.11
CA GLY A 266 -26.85 27.96 -7.08
C GLY A 266 -26.75 28.72 -8.41
N ASP A 267 -26.16 29.90 -8.36
CA ASP A 267 -25.86 30.71 -9.55
C ASP A 267 -24.61 30.18 -10.27
N VAL A 268 -24.76 29.84 -11.56
CA VAL A 268 -23.68 29.23 -12.36
C VAL A 268 -22.50 30.19 -12.55
N GLU A 269 -22.74 31.48 -12.69
CA GLU A 269 -21.69 32.47 -12.94
C GLU A 269 -20.82 32.64 -11.68
N LYS A 270 -21.47 32.82 -10.52
CA LYS A 270 -20.79 32.88 -9.22
C LYS A 270 -20.00 31.61 -8.94
N ILE A 271 -20.59 30.43 -9.16
CA ILE A 271 -19.87 29.16 -8.97
C ILE A 271 -18.69 29.04 -9.95
N SER A 272 -18.85 29.47 -11.20
CA SER A 272 -17.73 29.47 -12.18
C SER A 272 -16.57 30.33 -11.69
N GLN A 273 -16.84 31.50 -11.09
CA GLN A 273 -15.82 32.34 -10.47
C GLN A 273 -15.15 31.63 -9.29
N THR A 274 -15.92 31.00 -8.40
CA THR A 274 -15.38 30.21 -7.28
C THR A 274 -14.49 29.06 -7.78
N LEU A 275 -14.93 28.30 -8.79
CA LEU A 275 -14.17 27.18 -9.36
C LEU A 275 -12.90 27.64 -10.09
N THR A 276 -12.93 28.83 -10.70
CA THR A 276 -11.71 29.44 -11.28
C THR A 276 -10.68 29.71 -10.19
N LYS A 277 -11.09 30.32 -9.08
CA LYS A 277 -10.19 30.55 -7.94
C LYS A 277 -9.72 29.24 -7.29
N GLN A 278 -10.61 28.24 -7.22
CA GLN A 278 -10.28 26.92 -6.69
C GLN A 278 -9.18 26.26 -7.53
N LEU A 279 -9.30 26.28 -8.86
CA LEU A 279 -8.30 25.73 -9.77
C LEU A 279 -6.94 26.43 -9.61
N SER A 280 -6.94 27.77 -9.54
CA SER A 280 -5.72 28.55 -9.25
C SER A 280 -5.11 28.20 -7.89
N LYS A 281 -5.94 27.99 -6.86
CA LYS A 281 -5.46 27.60 -5.53
C LYS A 281 -4.88 26.19 -5.51
N ILE A 282 -5.47 25.26 -6.26
CA ILE A 282 -4.93 23.90 -6.45
C ILE A 282 -3.54 23.98 -7.08
N GLN A 283 -3.37 24.81 -8.12
CA GLN A 283 -2.06 25.02 -8.75
C GLN A 283 -1.02 25.56 -7.75
N GLU A 284 -1.35 26.61 -7.01
CA GLU A 284 -0.46 27.21 -5.99
C GLU A 284 -0.02 26.18 -4.94
N ILE A 285 -0.95 25.38 -4.43
CA ILE A 285 -0.64 24.33 -3.44
C ILE A 285 0.22 23.23 -4.07
N ALA A 286 -0.08 22.80 -5.31
CA ALA A 286 0.69 21.78 -6.01
C ALA A 286 2.15 22.22 -6.23
N GLU A 287 2.37 23.47 -6.65
CA GLU A 287 3.69 24.08 -6.80
C GLU A 287 4.43 24.17 -5.45
N LYS A 288 3.71 24.53 -4.38
CA LYS A 288 4.28 24.54 -3.01
C LYS A 288 4.69 23.14 -2.55
N VAL A 289 3.86 22.12 -2.80
CA VAL A 289 4.19 20.71 -2.48
C VAL A 289 5.43 20.26 -3.25
N GLN A 290 5.51 20.57 -4.54
CA GLN A 290 6.68 20.29 -5.36
C GLN A 290 7.94 20.96 -4.80
N LYS A 291 7.85 22.26 -4.49
CA LYS A 291 8.97 23.04 -3.93
C LYS A 291 9.42 22.51 -2.57
N ASN A 292 8.48 22.18 -1.69
CA ASN A 292 8.80 21.56 -0.40
C ASN A 292 9.47 20.20 -0.57
N THR A 293 9.01 19.40 -1.54
CA THR A 293 9.59 18.10 -1.84
C THR A 293 11.03 18.24 -2.33
N SER A 294 11.35 19.27 -3.14
CA SER A 294 12.73 19.48 -3.59
C SER A 294 13.67 19.89 -2.45
N PHE A 295 13.20 20.60 -1.43
CA PHE A 295 14.02 20.90 -0.25
C PHE A 295 14.42 19.67 0.58
N MET A 296 13.74 18.54 0.41
CA MET A 296 14.12 17.29 1.06
C MET A 296 15.31 16.60 0.36
N ILE A 297 15.66 17.03 -0.86
CA ILE A 297 16.70 16.39 -1.68
C ILE A 297 18.00 17.19 -1.55
N ALA A 298 19.13 16.51 -1.37
CA ALA A 298 20.44 17.13 -1.15
C ALA A 298 20.80 18.22 -2.16
N ASP A 299 20.56 17.97 -3.45
CA ASP A 299 20.84 18.88 -4.57
C ASP A 299 19.57 19.62 -5.06
N ARG A 300 18.43 19.40 -4.40
CA ARG A 300 17.11 19.93 -4.76
C ARG A 300 16.61 19.57 -6.15
N GLN A 301 17.20 18.55 -6.78
CA GLN A 301 16.80 18.07 -8.10
C GLN A 301 16.09 16.74 -7.99
N PHE A 302 14.91 16.62 -8.62
CA PHE A 302 14.25 15.32 -8.72
C PHE A 302 15.09 14.42 -9.63
N LEU A 303 14.93 13.11 -9.47
CA LEU A 303 15.60 12.15 -10.35
C LEU A 303 15.06 12.28 -11.77
N SER A 304 15.92 12.11 -12.76
CA SER A 304 15.49 11.84 -14.13
C SER A 304 15.12 10.37 -14.28
N GLN A 305 14.28 10.06 -15.28
CA GLN A 305 13.95 8.68 -15.62
C GLN A 305 15.20 7.89 -16.03
N THR A 306 16.17 8.56 -16.66
CA THR A 306 17.47 7.98 -17.03
C THR A 306 18.30 7.58 -15.82
N GLN A 307 18.33 8.39 -14.74
CA GLN A 307 19.06 8.03 -13.51
C GLN A 307 18.46 6.78 -12.84
N VAL A 308 17.12 6.67 -12.82
CA VAL A 308 16.44 5.47 -12.33
C VAL A 308 16.78 4.27 -13.21
N ALA A 309 16.73 4.44 -14.54
CA ALA A 309 17.06 3.37 -15.47
C ALA A 309 18.53 2.91 -15.37
N GLN A 310 19.49 3.82 -15.17
CA GLN A 310 20.89 3.49 -14.92
C GLN A 310 21.09 2.69 -13.63
N THR A 311 20.34 3.04 -12.57
CA THR A 311 20.33 2.26 -11.32
C THR A 311 19.85 0.84 -11.60
N VAL A 312 18.73 0.67 -12.31
CA VAL A 312 18.22 -0.65 -12.69
C VAL A 312 19.25 -1.44 -13.52
N LEU A 313 19.89 -0.79 -14.50
CA LEU A 313 20.94 -1.40 -15.33
C LEU A 313 22.14 -1.89 -14.49
N THR A 314 22.49 -1.12 -13.45
CA THR A 314 23.57 -1.44 -12.51
C THR A 314 23.19 -2.63 -11.64
N LEU A 315 21.96 -2.66 -11.11
CA LEU A 315 21.46 -3.77 -10.29
C LEU A 315 21.26 -5.07 -11.08
N ALA A 316 21.10 -4.97 -12.40
CA ALA A 316 20.99 -6.12 -13.29
C ALA A 316 22.36 -6.71 -13.73
N ASP A 317 23.46 -6.06 -13.38
CA ASP A 317 24.81 -6.57 -13.62
C ASP A 317 25.05 -7.88 -12.84
N ASP A 318 25.74 -8.85 -13.44
CA ASP A 318 25.92 -10.19 -12.87
C ASP A 318 26.68 -10.16 -11.53
N ASP A 319 27.74 -9.36 -11.44
CA ASP A 319 28.59 -9.28 -10.24
C ASP A 319 27.91 -8.46 -9.13
N ILE A 320 27.32 -7.32 -9.50
CA ILE A 320 26.56 -6.49 -8.55
C ILE A 320 25.37 -7.27 -7.98
N ALA A 321 24.56 -7.90 -8.84
CA ALA A 321 23.34 -8.59 -8.43
C ALA A 321 23.65 -9.71 -7.42
N LYS A 322 24.75 -10.45 -7.63
CA LYS A 322 25.18 -11.53 -6.73
C LYS A 322 25.44 -11.03 -5.31
N THR A 323 26.01 -9.83 -5.16
CA THR A 323 26.32 -9.25 -3.84
C THR A 323 25.12 -8.59 -3.17
N LEU A 324 24.12 -8.17 -3.96
CA LEU A 324 22.96 -7.42 -3.49
C LEU A 324 21.66 -8.25 -3.40
N ASN A 325 21.72 -9.57 -3.57
CA ASN A 325 20.52 -10.42 -3.51
C ASN A 325 19.72 -10.20 -2.21
N GLY A 326 18.41 -10.04 -2.35
CA GLY A 326 17.48 -9.78 -1.25
C GLY A 326 17.56 -8.37 -0.66
N LYS A 327 18.25 -7.43 -1.30
CA LYS A 327 18.37 -6.06 -0.80
C LYS A 327 17.36 -5.11 -1.44
N VAL A 328 16.92 -4.16 -0.63
CA VAL A 328 16.17 -2.98 -1.05
C VAL A 328 17.15 -1.82 -1.11
N ILE A 329 17.49 -1.39 -2.32
CA ILE A 329 18.53 -0.39 -2.57
C ILE A 329 17.89 1.00 -2.58
N PRO A 330 18.32 1.93 -1.71
CA PRO A 330 17.88 3.31 -1.78
C PRO A 330 18.27 3.90 -3.13
N GLY A 331 17.29 4.52 -3.78
CA GLY A 331 17.44 5.12 -5.10
C GLY A 331 17.24 6.62 -5.03
N ASP A 332 17.60 7.26 -3.92
CA ASP A 332 17.27 8.65 -3.65
C ASP A 332 18.41 9.41 -2.95
N ARG A 333 18.34 10.73 -3.04
CA ARG A 333 19.25 11.68 -2.36
C ARG A 333 18.46 12.47 -1.31
N VAL A 334 17.44 11.85 -0.72
CA VAL A 334 16.51 12.53 0.18
C VAL A 334 17.02 12.44 1.61
N PHE A 335 17.19 13.58 2.27
CA PHE A 335 17.63 13.69 3.65
C PHE A 335 16.60 14.49 4.44
N TYR A 336 15.74 13.81 5.21
CA TYR A 336 14.91 14.48 6.21
C TYR A 336 14.73 13.59 7.45
N PRO A 337 14.63 14.19 8.64
CA PRO A 337 14.38 13.43 9.87
C PRO A 337 12.95 12.88 9.86
N VAL A 338 12.84 11.56 9.98
CA VAL A 338 11.58 10.87 10.28
C VAL A 338 11.43 10.71 11.78
N LYS A 339 10.20 10.92 12.28
CA LYS A 339 9.90 10.61 13.68
C LYS A 339 9.92 9.10 13.88
N PRO A 340 10.29 8.60 15.07
CA PRO A 340 10.07 7.21 15.41
C PRO A 340 8.56 6.92 15.40
N HIS A 341 8.20 5.93 14.61
CA HIS A 341 6.83 5.44 14.46
C HIS A 341 6.66 4.02 15.01
N ILE A 342 7.76 3.35 15.29
CA ILE A 342 7.81 1.96 15.74
C ILE A 342 8.54 1.91 17.08
N ALA A 343 7.93 1.22 18.04
CA ALA A 343 8.51 0.93 19.34
C ALA A 343 8.47 -0.59 19.60
N SER A 344 9.31 -1.07 20.53
CA SER A 344 9.28 -2.47 20.98
C SER A 344 8.47 -2.67 22.26
N ASP A 345 8.06 -1.58 22.93
CA ASP A 345 7.27 -1.62 24.15
C ASP A 345 6.27 -0.45 24.17
N THR A 346 5.31 -0.52 25.09
CA THR A 346 4.40 0.57 25.43
C THR A 346 4.65 1.08 26.84
N PRO A 347 4.42 2.38 27.11
CA PRO A 347 4.43 2.89 28.47
C PRO A 347 3.47 2.10 29.37
N MET A 348 3.96 1.69 30.55
CA MET A 348 3.19 0.90 31.51
C MET A 348 1.98 1.68 32.05
N VAL A 349 0.83 0.99 32.10
CA VAL A 349 -0.41 1.50 32.70
C VAL A 349 -0.85 0.53 33.80
N HIS A 350 -0.73 0.96 35.05
CA HIS A 350 -0.97 0.09 36.22
C HIS A 350 -2.45 -0.18 36.50
N GLN A 351 -3.32 0.80 36.24
CA GLN A 351 -4.76 0.70 36.50
C GLN A 351 -5.54 1.18 35.28
N PRO A 352 -5.65 0.35 34.23
CA PRO A 352 -6.50 0.67 33.10
C PRO A 352 -7.96 0.71 33.55
N ASP A 353 -8.71 1.70 33.05
CA ASP A 353 -10.15 1.82 33.28
C ASP A 353 -10.89 1.73 31.95
N PHE A 354 -11.59 0.61 31.76
CA PHE A 354 -12.43 0.36 30.59
C PHE A 354 -13.91 0.50 30.90
N THR A 355 -14.26 1.05 32.07
CA THR A 355 -15.64 1.19 32.53
C THR A 355 -16.52 1.86 31.47
N SER A 356 -17.66 1.24 31.19
CA SER A 356 -18.64 1.70 30.20
C SER A 356 -18.16 1.76 28.74
N GLN A 357 -17.00 1.18 28.42
CA GLN A 357 -16.50 1.04 27.06
C GLN A 357 -16.81 -0.34 26.48
N VAL A 358 -17.21 -0.37 25.22
CA VAL A 358 -17.34 -1.60 24.45
C VAL A 358 -16.11 -1.73 23.54
N PHE A 359 -15.43 -2.86 23.66
CA PHE A 359 -14.34 -3.28 22.79
C PHE A 359 -14.88 -4.29 21.79
N VAL A 360 -14.78 -3.95 20.51
CA VAL A 360 -15.17 -4.87 19.43
C VAL A 360 -13.91 -5.56 18.92
N PHE A 361 -13.89 -6.88 19.01
CA PHE A 361 -12.89 -7.73 18.39
C PHE A 361 -13.43 -8.20 17.04
N THR A 362 -12.65 -8.03 15.99
CA THR A 362 -12.86 -8.70 14.70
C THR A 362 -11.71 -9.69 14.52
N ILE A 363 -11.98 -10.90 14.04
CA ILE A 363 -10.94 -11.93 13.94
C ILE A 363 -11.10 -12.78 12.69
N ASP A 364 -9.99 -13.03 12.00
CA ASP A 364 -9.86 -14.08 10.97
C ASP A 364 -8.83 -15.11 11.45
N ALA A 365 -9.26 -16.03 12.31
CA ALA A 365 -8.34 -16.95 13.00
C ALA A 365 -7.76 -17.97 12.01
N THR A 366 -6.44 -18.14 12.03
CA THR A 366 -5.76 -19.20 11.26
C THR A 366 -5.65 -20.47 12.09
N ASP A 367 -5.34 -20.34 13.38
CA ASP A 367 -5.13 -21.45 14.30
C ASP A 367 -5.68 -21.15 15.71
N LYS A 368 -5.53 -22.13 16.61
CA LYS A 368 -6.03 -22.04 17.98
C LYS A 368 -5.48 -20.86 18.76
N SER A 369 -4.22 -20.47 18.51
CA SER A 369 -3.58 -19.38 19.28
C SER A 369 -4.29 -18.04 19.06
N ASP A 370 -4.88 -17.82 17.88
CA ASP A 370 -5.66 -16.64 17.58
C ASP A 370 -6.98 -16.59 18.37
N ALA A 371 -7.65 -17.74 18.53
CA ALA A 371 -8.84 -17.85 19.35
C ALA A 371 -8.52 -17.66 20.84
N ASP A 372 -7.46 -18.31 21.32
CA ASP A 372 -6.96 -18.17 22.70
C ASP A 372 -6.59 -16.70 23.01
N ARG A 373 -6.02 -15.98 22.02
CA ARG A 373 -5.74 -14.54 22.12
C ARG A 373 -7.01 -13.70 22.30
N VAL A 374 -8.06 -13.95 21.51
CA VAL A 374 -9.35 -13.25 21.70
C VAL A 374 -9.92 -13.52 23.09
N LEU A 375 -9.88 -14.77 23.55
CA LEU A 375 -10.33 -15.13 24.88
C LEU A 375 -9.56 -14.37 25.97
N PHE A 376 -8.24 -14.36 25.89
CA PHE A 376 -7.40 -13.67 26.85
C PHE A 376 -7.67 -12.15 26.87
N LEU A 377 -7.64 -11.50 25.71
CA LEU A 377 -7.80 -10.05 25.61
C LEU A 377 -9.23 -9.62 25.97
N GLY A 378 -10.24 -10.38 25.58
CA GLY A 378 -11.63 -10.11 25.96
C GLY A 378 -11.86 -10.23 27.46
N GLN A 379 -11.29 -11.25 28.12
CA GLN A 379 -11.34 -11.40 29.58
C GLN A 379 -10.58 -10.27 30.28
N HIS A 380 -9.44 -9.85 29.74
CA HIS A 380 -8.70 -8.69 30.25
C HIS A 380 -9.55 -7.41 30.15
N VAL A 381 -10.30 -7.22 29.06
CA VAL A 381 -11.23 -6.09 28.93
C VAL A 381 -12.31 -6.13 30.01
N GLU A 382 -12.99 -7.26 30.18
CA GLU A 382 -14.08 -7.42 31.16
C GLU A 382 -13.59 -7.26 32.60
N LYS A 383 -12.41 -7.79 32.92
CA LYS A 383 -11.76 -7.65 34.23
C LYS A 383 -11.51 -6.19 34.61
N ASN A 384 -11.26 -5.32 33.63
CA ASN A 384 -11.02 -3.89 33.82
C ASN A 384 -12.28 -3.03 33.56
N GLY A 385 -13.48 -3.63 33.61
CA GLY A 385 -14.77 -2.92 33.59
C GLY A 385 -15.37 -2.67 32.21
N GLY A 386 -14.71 -3.13 31.14
CA GLY A 386 -15.22 -3.02 29.77
C GLY A 386 -16.17 -4.17 29.38
N LYS A 387 -16.67 -4.12 28.14
CA LYS A 387 -17.43 -5.23 27.53
C LYS A 387 -16.74 -5.68 26.24
N ALA A 388 -16.59 -6.98 26.04
CA ALA A 388 -16.06 -7.55 24.81
C ALA A 388 -17.19 -8.05 23.88
N VAL A 389 -17.10 -7.71 22.60
CA VAL A 389 -18.00 -8.19 21.53
C VAL A 389 -17.15 -8.71 20.38
N CYS A 390 -17.50 -9.86 19.80
CA CYS A 390 -16.66 -10.53 18.80
C CYS A 390 -17.36 -10.70 17.44
N PHE A 391 -16.76 -10.22 16.36
CA PHE A 391 -17.19 -10.45 14.99
C PHE A 391 -16.18 -11.36 14.30
N ILE A 392 -16.60 -12.61 14.08
CA ILE A 392 -15.72 -13.71 13.69
C ILE A 392 -15.84 -13.90 12.18
N SER A 393 -14.73 -13.87 11.45
CA SER A 393 -14.69 -14.12 10.01
C SER A 393 -15.33 -15.48 9.71
N GLU A 394 -16.18 -15.54 8.69
CA GLU A 394 -16.74 -16.80 8.18
C GLU A 394 -15.66 -17.81 7.73
N ASN A 395 -14.45 -17.33 7.44
CA ASN A 395 -13.29 -18.18 7.10
C ASN A 395 -12.63 -18.83 8.32
N THR A 396 -12.97 -18.39 9.54
CA THR A 396 -12.44 -18.96 10.77
C THR A 396 -12.94 -20.41 10.93
N PRO A 397 -12.07 -21.40 11.21
CA PRO A 397 -12.50 -22.77 11.49
C PRO A 397 -13.59 -22.86 12.56
N LYS A 398 -14.58 -23.73 12.34
CA LYS A 398 -15.81 -23.81 13.16
C LYS A 398 -15.52 -24.02 14.66
N GLU A 399 -14.52 -24.83 14.98
CA GLU A 399 -14.07 -25.06 16.36
C GLU A 399 -13.67 -23.76 17.08
N TYR A 400 -12.98 -22.85 16.40
CA TYR A 400 -12.54 -21.57 16.95
C TYR A 400 -13.69 -20.57 17.02
N GLN A 401 -14.62 -20.61 16.05
CA GLN A 401 -15.86 -19.84 16.13
C GLN A 401 -16.65 -20.20 17.39
N ASP A 402 -16.83 -21.49 17.64
CA ASP A 402 -17.60 -22.01 18.78
C ASP A 402 -16.88 -21.72 20.10
N GLN A 403 -15.54 -21.85 20.12
CA GLN A 403 -14.71 -21.49 21.27
C GLN A 403 -14.92 -20.03 21.70
N ILE A 404 -14.83 -19.07 20.76
CA ILE A 404 -15.02 -17.64 21.07
C ILE A 404 -16.47 -17.36 21.47
N SER A 405 -17.43 -17.94 20.73
CA SER A 405 -18.87 -17.74 20.96
C SER A 405 -19.36 -18.31 22.29
N SER A 406 -18.64 -19.26 22.87
CA SER A 406 -18.95 -19.79 24.20
C SER A 406 -18.67 -18.80 25.34
N LYS A 407 -17.90 -17.74 25.09
CA LYS A 407 -17.45 -16.77 26.11
C LYS A 407 -17.98 -15.37 25.92
N PHE A 408 -18.11 -14.89 24.69
CA PHE A 408 -18.51 -13.51 24.42
C PHE A 408 -19.73 -13.43 23.51
N HIS A 409 -20.40 -12.27 23.52
CA HIS A 409 -21.41 -11.98 22.51
C HIS A 409 -20.74 -11.90 21.14
N SER A 410 -21.07 -12.85 20.26
CA SER A 410 -20.41 -12.99 18.96
C SER A 410 -21.37 -13.17 17.80
N HIS A 411 -20.91 -12.82 16.61
CA HIS A 411 -21.56 -13.13 15.33
C HIS A 411 -20.52 -13.54 14.29
N VAL A 412 -20.86 -14.54 13.48
CA VAL A 412 -20.06 -14.90 12.30
C VAL A 412 -20.41 -13.94 11.17
N VAL A 413 -19.39 -13.36 10.54
CA VAL A 413 -19.53 -12.26 9.59
C VAL A 413 -18.57 -12.39 8.41
N ASN A 414 -18.97 -11.90 7.25
CA ASN A 414 -18.07 -11.67 6.14
C ASN A 414 -17.34 -10.33 6.32
N LEU A 415 -16.13 -10.38 6.88
CA LEU A 415 -15.30 -9.18 7.13
C LEU A 415 -14.88 -8.43 5.85
N LYS A 416 -14.98 -9.06 4.68
CA LYS A 416 -14.65 -8.45 3.38
C LYS A 416 -15.75 -7.52 2.87
N LYS A 417 -16.95 -7.57 3.46
CA LYS A 417 -18.13 -6.81 3.05
C LYS A 417 -18.36 -5.58 3.95
N PRO A 418 -18.15 -4.36 3.46
CA PRO A 418 -18.31 -3.14 4.25
C PRO A 418 -19.72 -2.98 4.82
N GLU A 419 -20.77 -3.30 4.06
CA GLU A 419 -22.16 -3.20 4.48
C GLU A 419 -22.50 -4.13 5.65
N GLU A 420 -21.92 -5.33 5.66
CA GLU A 420 -22.10 -6.31 6.72
C GLU A 420 -21.35 -5.87 7.98
N MET A 421 -20.11 -5.40 7.82
CA MET A 421 -19.34 -4.79 8.89
C MET A 421 -20.06 -3.60 9.52
N GLN A 422 -20.59 -2.68 8.70
CA GLN A 422 -21.37 -1.54 9.20
C GLN A 422 -22.59 -1.97 10.00
N ARG A 423 -23.34 -2.97 9.53
CA ARG A 423 -24.53 -3.47 10.22
C ARG A 423 -24.16 -3.94 11.63
N TRP A 424 -23.13 -4.77 11.77
CA TRP A 424 -22.75 -5.36 13.05
C TRP A 424 -22.06 -4.36 13.99
N LEU A 425 -21.19 -3.50 13.46
CA LEU A 425 -20.60 -2.41 14.25
C LEU A 425 -21.68 -1.47 14.80
N ASN A 426 -22.72 -1.15 14.03
CA ASN A 426 -23.86 -0.36 14.53
C ASN A 426 -24.70 -1.12 15.56
N ALA A 427 -24.88 -2.44 15.41
CA ALA A 427 -25.55 -3.25 16.42
C ALA A 427 -24.79 -3.25 17.76
N ALA A 428 -23.45 -3.25 17.74
CA ALA A 428 -22.63 -3.18 18.95
C ALA A 428 -22.84 -1.89 19.76
N LYS A 429 -23.28 -0.79 19.14
CA LYS A 429 -23.62 0.47 19.85
C LYS A 429 -24.76 0.28 20.85
N ASN A 430 -25.64 -0.70 20.65
CA ASN A 430 -26.71 -1.02 21.59
C ASN A 430 -26.20 -1.61 22.91
N MET A 431 -24.93 -2.07 22.94
CA MET A 431 -24.31 -2.65 24.13
C MET A 431 -23.55 -1.61 24.97
N GLY A 432 -23.34 -0.41 24.44
CA GLY A 432 -22.63 0.69 25.07
C GLY A 432 -21.81 1.52 24.08
N LYS A 433 -20.96 2.41 24.61
CA LYS A 433 -20.10 3.27 23.80
C LYS A 433 -18.95 2.46 23.21
N VAL A 434 -18.98 2.23 21.90
CA VAL A 434 -17.87 1.61 21.16
C VAL A 434 -16.81 2.68 20.88
N SER A 435 -15.69 2.61 21.57
CA SER A 435 -14.53 3.51 21.40
C SER A 435 -13.27 2.78 20.93
N THR A 436 -13.24 1.46 20.99
CA THR A 436 -12.09 0.64 20.60
C THR A 436 -12.50 -0.51 19.71
N ILE A 437 -11.86 -0.64 18.55
CA ILE A 437 -12.01 -1.78 17.65
C ILE A 437 -10.66 -2.44 17.44
N ILE A 438 -10.60 -3.75 17.61
CA ILE A 438 -9.38 -4.57 17.51
C ILE A 438 -9.59 -5.58 16.39
N HIS A 439 -8.72 -5.58 15.39
CA HIS A 439 -8.71 -6.54 14.30
C HIS A 439 -7.53 -7.49 14.45
N ILE A 440 -7.80 -8.76 14.70
CA ILE A 440 -6.79 -9.82 14.78
C ILE A 440 -6.73 -10.51 13.42
N THR A 441 -5.60 -10.39 12.73
CA THR A 441 -5.45 -10.87 11.35
C THR A 441 -5.22 -12.37 11.25
N GLY A 442 -4.87 -13.03 12.35
CA GLY A 442 -4.34 -14.39 12.36
C GLY A 442 -2.92 -14.50 11.80
N SER A 443 -2.49 -15.73 11.56
CA SER A 443 -1.13 -16.07 11.14
C SER A 443 -1.01 -16.41 9.65
N VAL A 444 0.16 -16.13 9.05
CA VAL A 444 0.49 -16.64 7.71
C VAL A 444 0.79 -18.14 7.81
N PRO A 445 0.23 -19.01 6.93
CA PRO A 445 0.50 -20.44 6.99
C PRO A 445 1.99 -20.78 6.88
N GLN A 446 2.51 -21.58 7.83
CA GLN A 446 3.95 -21.88 7.91
C GLN A 446 4.52 -22.59 6.68
N ASN A 447 3.75 -23.51 6.07
CA ASN A 447 4.18 -24.34 4.93
C ASN A 447 3.99 -23.66 3.56
N LEU A 448 3.56 -22.40 3.52
CA LEU A 448 3.40 -21.65 2.28
C LEU A 448 4.78 -21.35 1.67
N LYS A 449 4.97 -21.57 0.37
CA LYS A 449 6.07 -20.94 -0.39
C LYS A 449 5.48 -19.95 -1.37
N ILE A 450 5.80 -18.67 -1.23
CA ILE A 450 5.19 -17.62 -2.06
C ILE A 450 5.44 -17.88 -3.54
N THR A 451 6.66 -18.27 -3.91
CA THR A 451 7.05 -18.52 -5.31
C THR A 451 6.37 -19.73 -5.96
N GLU A 452 5.76 -20.61 -5.16
CA GLU A 452 5.02 -21.80 -5.63
C GLU A 452 3.50 -21.64 -5.46
N SER A 453 3.04 -20.54 -4.83
CA SER A 453 1.62 -20.27 -4.58
C SER A 453 0.81 -20.12 -5.86
N SER A 454 -0.42 -20.63 -5.85
CA SER A 454 -1.40 -20.29 -6.87
C SER A 454 -1.78 -18.81 -6.77
N ARG A 455 -2.36 -18.27 -7.86
CA ARG A 455 -2.89 -16.89 -7.83
C ARG A 455 -3.98 -16.73 -6.77
N LYS A 456 -4.86 -17.73 -6.64
CA LYS A 456 -5.94 -17.73 -5.65
C LYS A 456 -5.38 -17.65 -4.23
N ASP A 457 -4.40 -18.49 -3.88
CA ASP A 457 -3.83 -18.50 -2.52
C ASP A 457 -3.17 -17.16 -2.20
N TRP A 458 -2.51 -16.54 -3.19
CA TRP A 458 -1.94 -15.20 -3.04
C TRP A 458 -3.02 -14.14 -2.81
N ASP A 459 -4.08 -14.14 -3.62
CA ASP A 459 -5.18 -13.18 -3.49
C ASP A 459 -5.90 -13.35 -2.15
N ASP A 460 -6.06 -14.59 -1.64
CA ASP A 460 -6.61 -14.85 -0.31
C ASP A 460 -5.74 -14.26 0.81
N LEU A 461 -4.41 -14.33 0.69
CA LEU A 461 -3.49 -13.72 1.66
C LEU A 461 -3.51 -12.19 1.59
N VAL A 462 -3.52 -11.60 0.39
CA VAL A 462 -3.64 -10.15 0.19
C VAL A 462 -4.97 -9.65 0.77
N ASP A 463 -6.05 -10.39 0.55
CA ASP A 463 -7.35 -10.09 1.14
C ASP A 463 -7.30 -10.15 2.65
N LYS A 464 -6.75 -11.22 3.22
CA LYS A 464 -6.71 -11.44 4.67
C LYS A 464 -5.87 -10.38 5.39
N PHE A 465 -4.69 -10.04 4.88
CA PHE A 465 -3.73 -9.21 5.60
C PHE A 465 -3.64 -7.75 5.15
N ILE A 466 -4.30 -7.36 4.04
CA ILE A 466 -4.26 -5.98 3.53
C ILE A 466 -5.67 -5.44 3.30
N ASN A 467 -6.48 -6.09 2.46
CA ASN A 467 -7.79 -5.54 2.08
C ASN A 467 -8.82 -5.63 3.21
N THR A 468 -8.81 -6.71 4.00
CA THR A 468 -9.73 -6.91 5.14
C THR A 468 -9.41 -5.93 6.27
N PRO A 469 -8.15 -5.75 6.73
CA PRO A 469 -7.82 -4.71 7.69
C PRO A 469 -8.23 -3.31 7.24
N ALA A 470 -8.05 -2.97 5.94
CA ALA A 470 -8.51 -1.71 5.39
C ALA A 470 -10.04 -1.58 5.43
N THR A 471 -10.78 -2.64 5.11
CA THR A 471 -12.25 -2.67 5.14
C THR A 471 -12.79 -2.51 6.55
N VAL A 472 -12.23 -3.25 7.52
CA VAL A 472 -12.59 -3.13 8.94
C VAL A 472 -12.27 -1.73 9.46
N LEU A 473 -11.14 -1.16 9.07
CA LEU A 473 -10.73 0.16 9.53
C LEU A 473 -11.59 1.28 8.93
N GLN A 474 -11.87 1.29 7.62
CA GLN A 474 -12.82 2.26 7.07
C GLN A 474 -14.20 2.12 7.73
N SER A 475 -14.62 0.88 8.00
CA SER A 475 -15.89 0.64 8.67
C SER A 475 -15.91 1.19 10.11
N THR A 476 -14.78 1.05 10.81
CA THR A 476 -14.53 1.64 12.13
C THR A 476 -14.60 3.17 12.08
N LEU A 477 -14.03 3.80 11.07
CA LEU A 477 -14.05 5.25 10.93
C LEU A 477 -15.46 5.79 10.69
N GLU A 478 -16.28 5.11 9.87
CA GLU A 478 -17.69 5.46 9.69
C GLU A 478 -18.50 5.25 10.98
N LEU A 479 -18.14 4.27 11.81
CA LEU A 479 -18.76 4.09 13.13
C LEU A 479 -18.46 5.26 14.07
N PHE A 480 -17.18 5.66 14.14
CA PHE A 480 -16.69 6.73 15.02
C PHE A 480 -17.16 8.11 14.56
N ILE A 481 -17.14 8.37 13.25
CA ILE A 481 -17.50 9.64 12.63
C ILE A 481 -18.47 9.37 11.46
N PRO A 482 -19.76 9.11 11.75
CA PRO A 482 -20.77 8.88 10.72
C PRO A 482 -20.83 10.04 9.71
N GLY A 483 -20.77 9.72 8.42
CA GLY A 483 -20.74 10.69 7.33
C GLY A 483 -19.40 11.43 7.14
N GLY A 484 -18.36 11.10 7.92
CA GLY A 484 -17.07 11.78 7.86
C GLY A 484 -16.35 11.61 6.52
N SER A 485 -16.59 10.50 5.80
CA SER A 485 -16.09 10.31 4.44
C SER A 485 -16.57 11.43 3.49
N LYS A 486 -17.85 11.80 3.61
CA LYS A 486 -18.52 12.86 2.84
C LYS A 486 -18.17 14.27 3.33
N ASP A 487 -18.14 14.48 4.65
CA ASP A 487 -17.73 15.74 5.28
C ASP A 487 -16.55 15.51 6.23
N PRO A 488 -15.30 15.66 5.74
CA PRO A 488 -14.10 15.43 6.52
C PRO A 488 -13.96 16.35 7.75
N ARG A 489 -14.68 17.47 7.80
CA ARG A 489 -14.64 18.41 8.92
C ARG A 489 -15.19 17.79 10.21
N LEU A 490 -16.04 16.77 10.09
CA LEU A 490 -16.59 16.01 11.22
C LEU A 490 -15.52 15.24 12.01
N TYR A 491 -14.37 14.95 11.40
CA TYR A 491 -13.25 14.28 12.09
C TYR A 491 -12.56 15.17 13.12
N LYS A 492 -12.70 16.49 13.03
CA LYS A 492 -12.02 17.43 13.90
C LYS A 492 -12.39 17.13 15.36
N ASN A 493 -11.39 16.85 16.18
CA ASN A 493 -11.52 16.40 17.57
C ASN A 493 -12.30 15.08 17.78
N GLY A 494 -12.70 14.37 16.72
CA GLY A 494 -13.24 13.03 16.81
C GLY A 494 -12.26 12.09 17.50
N PHE A 495 -12.75 11.13 18.29
CA PHE A 495 -11.92 10.23 19.09
C PHE A 495 -12.32 8.77 18.84
N GLY A 496 -11.35 7.88 19.04
CA GLY A 496 -11.53 6.45 18.89
C GLY A 496 -10.19 5.75 18.67
N THR A 497 -10.13 4.48 19.02
CA THR A 497 -8.93 3.66 18.90
C THR A 497 -9.24 2.48 17.98
N ALA A 498 -8.47 2.35 16.90
CA ALA A 498 -8.44 1.15 16.10
C ALA A 498 -7.11 0.43 16.34
N VAL A 499 -7.12 -0.90 16.42
CA VAL A 499 -5.90 -1.70 16.61
C VAL A 499 -5.91 -2.82 15.57
N ILE A 500 -4.80 -3.02 14.89
CA ILE A 500 -4.54 -4.21 14.07
C ILE A 500 -3.51 -5.05 14.83
N ILE A 501 -3.79 -6.32 15.05
CA ILE A 501 -2.89 -7.28 15.71
C ILE A 501 -2.54 -8.36 14.70
N GLY A 502 -1.25 -8.46 14.39
CA GLY A 502 -0.70 -9.46 13.49
C GLY A 502 -0.31 -8.94 12.10
N PRO A 503 0.11 -9.84 11.19
CA PRO A 503 0.25 -11.28 11.45
C PRO A 503 1.40 -11.58 12.42
N ASP A 504 1.27 -12.67 13.17
CA ASP A 504 2.30 -13.17 14.09
C ASP A 504 3.56 -13.62 13.33
N LEU A 505 4.73 -13.46 13.95
CA LEU A 505 5.93 -14.15 13.47
C LEU A 505 5.79 -15.66 13.71
N PRO A 506 6.42 -16.48 12.85
CA PRO A 506 6.42 -17.91 13.07
C PRO A 506 7.16 -18.27 14.36
N THR A 507 6.63 -19.25 15.08
CA THR A 507 7.15 -19.74 16.35
C THR A 507 7.70 -21.16 16.19
N GLY A 508 8.69 -21.52 17.01
CA GLY A 508 9.24 -22.86 17.05
C GLY A 508 10.77 -22.90 17.20
N PRO A 509 11.34 -24.10 17.47
CA PRO A 509 12.76 -24.25 17.75
C PRO A 509 13.67 -23.98 16.55
N LYS A 510 13.11 -24.01 15.32
CA LYS A 510 13.85 -23.83 14.06
C LYS A 510 13.02 -23.05 13.05
N VAL A 511 12.88 -21.75 13.29
CA VAL A 511 12.25 -20.83 12.34
C VAL A 511 13.31 -20.34 11.35
N SER A 512 13.08 -20.53 10.05
CA SER A 512 14.02 -20.13 8.99
C SER A 512 13.90 -18.63 8.64
N GLY A 513 14.90 -18.10 7.94
CA GLY A 513 14.82 -16.74 7.39
C GLY A 513 13.68 -16.58 6.38
N ALA A 514 13.41 -17.63 5.58
CA ALA A 514 12.31 -17.65 4.62
C ALA A 514 10.95 -17.55 5.31
N ASP A 515 10.72 -18.30 6.40
CA ASP A 515 9.45 -18.29 7.13
C ASP A 515 9.12 -16.88 7.66
N ARG A 516 10.13 -16.20 8.23
CA ARG A 516 9.98 -14.81 8.69
C ARG A 516 9.75 -13.85 7.53
N ALA A 517 10.52 -13.99 6.44
CA ALA A 517 10.40 -13.11 5.28
C ALA A 517 9.01 -13.16 4.64
N ARG A 518 8.34 -14.33 4.64
CA ARG A 518 6.95 -14.46 4.17
C ARG A 518 5.96 -13.65 5.00
N VAL A 519 6.07 -13.71 6.33
CA VAL A 519 5.24 -12.89 7.24
C VAL A 519 5.54 -11.40 7.05
N GLU A 520 6.82 -11.05 6.86
CA GLU A 520 7.23 -9.67 6.66
C GLU A 520 6.64 -9.03 5.40
N VAL A 521 6.26 -9.80 4.36
CA VAL A 521 5.51 -9.27 3.21
C VAL A 521 4.28 -8.48 3.67
N PHE A 522 3.51 -9.05 4.59
CA PHE A 522 2.25 -8.48 5.05
C PHE A 522 2.46 -7.47 6.17
N ARG A 523 3.43 -7.70 7.07
CA ARG A 523 3.80 -6.68 8.08
C ARG A 523 4.32 -5.41 7.44
N GLY A 524 5.11 -5.53 6.36
CA GLY A 524 5.59 -4.42 5.56
C GLY A 524 4.51 -3.70 4.78
N ALA A 525 3.33 -4.32 4.59
CA ALA A 525 2.15 -3.62 4.12
C ALA A 525 1.54 -2.73 5.21
N LEU A 526 1.39 -3.30 6.41
CA LEU A 526 0.67 -2.68 7.53
C LEU A 526 1.45 -1.52 8.17
N ARG A 527 2.78 -1.61 8.31
CA ARG A 527 3.60 -0.55 8.91
C ARG A 527 3.46 0.83 8.22
N PRO A 528 3.73 0.96 6.91
CA PRO A 528 3.59 2.25 6.22
C PRO A 528 2.13 2.66 6.05
N PHE A 529 1.21 1.69 5.96
CA PHE A 529 -0.23 1.95 5.96
C PHE A 529 -0.67 2.66 7.25
N THR A 530 -0.44 2.04 8.41
CA THR A 530 -0.80 2.57 9.73
C THR A 530 -0.12 3.91 9.99
N THR A 531 1.15 4.06 9.62
CA THR A 531 1.88 5.33 9.77
C THR A 531 1.24 6.44 8.92
N THR A 532 0.93 6.15 7.66
CA THR A 532 0.34 7.13 6.72
C THR A 532 -1.03 7.61 7.18
N ILE A 533 -1.92 6.70 7.56
CA ILE A 533 -3.28 7.08 7.98
C ILE A 533 -3.30 7.85 9.30
N ASN A 534 -2.40 7.56 10.25
CA ASN A 534 -2.31 8.34 11.48
C ASN A 534 -1.84 9.77 11.20
N GLN A 535 -0.93 9.96 10.24
CA GLN A 535 -0.55 11.30 9.82
C GLN A 535 -1.70 12.04 9.15
N GLU A 536 -2.56 11.35 8.40
CA GLU A 536 -3.81 11.93 7.87
C GLU A 536 -4.75 12.34 9.01
N PHE A 537 -4.95 11.46 10.00
CA PHE A 537 -5.78 11.77 11.17
C PHE A 537 -5.29 13.01 11.92
N SER A 538 -4.00 13.08 12.26
CA SER A 538 -3.44 14.18 13.05
C SER A 538 -3.27 15.47 12.25
N ASP A 539 -2.62 15.39 11.10
CA ASP A 539 -2.09 16.58 10.43
C ASP A 539 -3.09 17.17 9.46
N VAL A 540 -3.98 16.35 8.89
CA VAL A 540 -4.97 16.76 7.90
C VAL A 540 -6.34 16.92 8.54
N LEU A 541 -6.88 15.85 9.12
CA LEU A 541 -8.25 15.81 9.63
C LEU A 541 -8.39 16.43 11.03
N LYS A 542 -7.27 16.72 11.71
CA LYS A 542 -7.24 17.25 13.09
C LYS A 542 -8.05 16.38 14.06
N SER A 543 -8.00 15.07 13.83
CA SER A 543 -8.68 14.04 14.62
C SER A 543 -7.80 13.57 15.77
N LYS A 544 -8.44 13.12 16.84
CA LYS A 544 -7.82 12.39 17.95
C LYS A 544 -7.96 10.88 17.80
N ILE A 545 -8.54 10.41 16.69
CA ILE A 545 -8.53 8.99 16.33
C ILE A 545 -7.10 8.53 16.12
N ARG A 546 -6.79 7.32 16.62
CA ARG A 546 -5.52 6.64 16.40
C ARG A 546 -5.75 5.22 15.90
N SER A 547 -4.91 4.80 14.97
CA SER A 547 -4.81 3.40 14.56
C SER A 547 -3.48 2.86 15.05
N PHE A 548 -3.48 1.81 15.86
CA PHE A 548 -2.28 1.14 16.32
C PHE A 548 -2.08 -0.18 15.57
N LEU A 549 -0.83 -0.56 15.39
CA LEU A 549 -0.42 -1.85 14.84
C LEU A 549 0.41 -2.57 15.90
N VAL A 550 0.00 -3.77 16.28
CA VAL A 550 0.76 -4.66 17.16
C VAL A 550 1.26 -5.83 16.32
N LEU A 551 2.56 -6.08 16.36
CA LEU A 551 3.22 -7.13 15.60
C LEU A 551 3.79 -8.18 16.58
N PRO A 552 3.05 -9.26 16.89
CA PRO A 552 3.43 -10.24 17.91
C PRO A 552 4.50 -11.24 17.44
N GLY A 553 5.24 -11.82 18.38
CA GLY A 553 6.30 -12.78 18.14
C GLY A 553 7.67 -12.12 17.93
N SER A 554 8.72 -12.92 18.07
CA SER A 554 10.10 -12.45 18.08
C SER A 554 10.96 -13.08 16.98
N ILE A 555 12.06 -12.42 16.61
CA ILE A 555 13.08 -12.99 15.73
C ILE A 555 13.65 -14.31 16.27
N GLU A 556 13.58 -14.57 17.58
CA GLU A 556 14.06 -15.80 18.20
C GLU A 556 13.09 -16.98 18.01
N GLY A 557 11.88 -16.74 17.49
CA GLY A 557 10.86 -17.77 17.31
C GLY A 557 10.13 -18.17 18.60
N LYS A 558 10.18 -17.30 19.62
CA LYS A 558 9.42 -17.48 20.88
C LYS A 558 7.93 -17.25 20.63
N GLU A 559 7.09 -17.89 21.44
CA GLU A 559 5.65 -17.65 21.47
C GLU A 559 5.34 -16.18 21.78
N SER A 560 4.29 -15.65 21.14
CA SER A 560 3.84 -14.28 21.37
C SER A 560 3.17 -14.14 22.74
N SER A 561 3.44 -13.03 23.45
CA SER A 561 2.85 -12.80 24.77
C SER A 561 1.54 -12.03 24.69
N ASN A 562 0.43 -12.69 25.02
CA ASN A 562 -0.86 -12.04 25.14
C ASN A 562 -0.89 -11.02 26.29
N GLU A 563 -0.06 -11.20 27.33
CA GLU A 563 0.13 -10.23 28.41
C GLU A 563 0.72 -8.93 27.90
N LYS A 564 1.78 -8.98 27.07
CA LYS A 564 2.38 -7.77 26.47
C LYS A 564 1.42 -7.08 25.52
N ILE A 565 0.64 -7.84 24.75
CA ILE A 565 -0.44 -7.27 23.92
C ILE A 565 -1.51 -6.58 24.79
N ALA A 566 -1.93 -7.19 25.90
CA ALA A 566 -2.87 -6.59 26.83
C ALA A 566 -2.33 -5.31 27.48
N GLN A 567 -1.03 -5.26 27.81
CA GLN A 567 -0.35 -4.05 28.28
C GLN A 567 -0.41 -2.94 27.23
N ALA A 568 -0.17 -3.28 25.96
CA ALA A 568 -0.29 -2.32 24.88
C ALA A 568 -1.73 -1.78 24.73
N LEU A 569 -2.74 -2.64 24.86
CA LEU A 569 -4.15 -2.21 24.87
C LEU A 569 -4.45 -1.22 26.00
N ASN A 570 -3.87 -1.41 27.19
CA ASN A 570 -4.02 -0.48 28.30
C ASN A 570 -3.52 0.92 27.93
N TYR A 571 -2.36 0.99 27.26
CA TYR A 571 -1.79 2.26 26.80
C TYR A 571 -2.63 2.91 25.71
N PHE A 572 -3.12 2.16 24.72
CA PHE A 572 -3.78 2.70 23.52
C PHE A 572 -5.08 3.48 23.77
N VAL A 573 -5.71 3.30 24.93
CA VAL A 573 -6.92 4.06 25.30
C VAL A 573 -6.64 5.33 26.11
N THR A 574 -5.38 5.54 26.53
CA THR A 574 -4.95 6.70 27.32
C THR A 574 -4.89 7.99 26.50
N ASP A 575 -4.90 9.14 27.17
CA ASP A 575 -4.66 10.44 26.52
C ASP A 575 -3.23 10.59 25.98
N ALA A 576 -2.26 9.91 26.59
CA ALA A 576 -0.86 9.93 26.16
C ALA A 576 -0.71 9.26 24.77
N ALA A 577 -1.32 8.09 24.57
CA ALA A 577 -1.29 7.38 23.30
C ALA A 577 -1.90 8.21 22.14
N ARG A 578 -2.91 9.04 22.43
CA ARG A 578 -3.56 9.92 21.44
C ARG A 578 -2.64 11.00 20.87
N ASN A 579 -1.53 11.29 21.54
CA ASN A 579 -0.54 12.27 21.09
C ASN A 579 0.76 11.61 20.61
N SER A 580 0.90 10.29 20.76
CA SER A 580 2.11 9.58 20.34
C SER A 580 2.31 9.63 18.82
N SER A 581 3.58 9.69 18.40
CA SER A 581 3.98 9.41 17.02
C SER A 581 4.22 7.92 16.77
N GLU A 582 4.46 7.15 17.85
CA GLU A 582 4.61 5.71 17.82
C GLU A 582 3.25 5.07 17.69
N VAL A 583 3.08 4.35 16.58
CA VAL A 583 1.80 3.72 16.21
C VAL A 583 1.97 2.25 15.86
N THR A 584 3.20 1.75 15.78
CA THR A 584 3.51 0.33 15.57
C THR A 584 4.31 -0.20 16.76
N PHE A 585 3.95 -1.37 17.27
CA PHE A 585 4.54 -1.98 18.45
C PHE A 585 4.94 -3.43 18.18
N CYS A 586 6.25 -3.69 18.17
CA CYS A 586 6.83 -5.04 18.10
C CYS A 586 7.03 -5.57 19.53
N VAL A 587 5.92 -5.89 20.20
CA VAL A 587 5.85 -6.05 21.67
C VAL A 587 6.75 -7.16 22.23
N ASP A 588 7.06 -8.18 21.43
CA ASP A 588 7.87 -9.32 21.87
C ASP A 588 9.36 -9.18 21.53
N GLU A 589 9.78 -8.08 20.89
CA GLU A 589 11.19 -7.79 20.53
C GLU A 589 11.95 -7.05 21.63
N THR A 590 11.27 -6.71 22.73
CA THR A 590 11.93 -6.21 23.95
C THR A 590 12.86 -7.27 24.51
N ARG A 591 14.15 -6.94 24.65
CA ARG A 591 15.08 -7.72 25.47
C ARG A 591 14.70 -7.51 26.93
N GLU A 592 14.43 -8.60 27.64
CA GLU A 592 14.24 -8.62 29.11
C GLU A 592 15.52 -8.24 29.84
#